data_AF-A0A917WS91-F1
#
_entry.id   AF-A0A917WS91-F1
#
_cell.length_a   1.000
_cell.length_b   1.000
_cell.length_c   1.000
_cell.angle_alpha   90.00
_cell.angle_beta   90.00
_cell.angle_gamma   90.00
#
_symmetry.space_group_name_H-M   'P 1'
#
loop_
_entity.id
_entity.type
_entity.pdbx_description
1 polymer ?
#
loop_
_entity_poly.entity_id
_entity_poly.type
_entity_poly.pdbx_seq_one_letter_code
_entity_poly.pdbx_strand_id
1 'polypeptide(L)'
;MITSAATTDNNPPSTRFRARTGTELWAARAELFPRLAFLSQVRRQLVGLPSNWLEPVKERLAELQVAASAWDTQAAPAPEWLSRVTSESQTRLKLCTFDDDEGVARIYDMHARFTPGAGRVHFRMDRGNGRLTIGYIGEKLGI
;
A
#
# COMPACT_ATOMS: atom_id res chain seq x y z
N MET A 1 -32.13 39.83 2.49
CA MET A 1 -31.02 39.08 1.86
C MET A 1 -30.29 38.36 2.97
N ILE A 2 -30.49 37.05 3.08
CA ILE A 2 -29.85 36.20 4.09
C ILE A 2 -28.90 35.29 3.32
N THR A 3 -27.60 35.54 3.45
CA THR A 3 -26.58 34.70 2.83
C THR A 3 -26.23 33.60 3.83
N SER A 4 -26.73 32.39 3.60
CA SER A 4 -26.32 31.20 4.34
C SER A 4 -24.87 30.87 4.01
N ALA A 5 -24.03 30.82 5.04
CA ALA A 5 -22.68 30.26 4.95
C ALA A 5 -22.78 28.74 4.73
N ALA A 6 -22.23 28.26 3.63
CA ALA A 6 -22.02 26.85 3.40
C ALA A 6 -20.92 26.35 4.35
N THR A 7 -21.28 25.49 5.29
CA THR A 7 -20.34 24.70 6.07
C THR A 7 -19.70 23.69 5.12
N THR A 8 -18.46 23.94 4.71
CA THR A 8 -17.65 22.96 4.00
C THR A 8 -17.28 21.85 4.99
N ASP A 9 -17.99 20.74 4.90
CA ASP A 9 -17.66 19.50 5.61
C ASP A 9 -16.35 18.95 5.01
N ASN A 10 -15.23 19.19 5.70
CA ASN A 10 -13.89 18.72 5.33
C ASN A 10 -13.70 17.26 5.74
N ASN A 11 -14.48 16.36 5.14
CA ASN A 11 -14.24 14.92 5.24
C ASN A 11 -13.78 14.43 3.86
N PRO A 12 -12.56 13.89 3.70
CA PRO A 12 -12.17 13.29 2.42
C PRO A 12 -13.19 12.20 2.07
N PRO A 13 -13.61 12.08 0.79
CA PRO A 13 -14.49 11.01 0.38
C PRO A 13 -13.79 9.70 0.73
N SER A 14 -14.34 8.98 1.70
CA SER A 14 -13.97 7.62 1.99
C SER A 14 -14.44 6.81 0.78
N THR A 15 -13.58 6.71 -0.24
CA THR A 15 -13.79 5.84 -1.40
C THR A 15 -13.88 4.43 -0.85
N ARG A 16 -15.10 4.00 -0.54
CA ARG A 16 -15.39 2.63 -0.15
C ARG A 16 -15.13 1.77 -1.37
N PHE A 17 -13.93 1.22 -1.44
CA PHE A 17 -13.55 0.23 -2.45
C PHE A 17 -14.60 -0.87 -2.49
N ARG A 18 -15.17 -1.10 -3.67
CA ARG A 18 -16.28 -2.06 -3.85
C ARG A 18 -15.84 -3.52 -3.79
N ALA A 19 -14.54 -3.80 -3.91
CA ALA A 19 -13.99 -5.14 -3.82
C ALA A 19 -14.32 -5.79 -2.47
N ARG A 20 -14.99 -6.95 -2.53
CA ARG A 20 -15.43 -7.77 -1.39
C ARG A 20 -14.58 -9.01 -1.17
N THR A 21 -13.67 -9.30 -2.09
CA THR A 21 -12.71 -10.40 -2.00
C THR A 21 -11.33 -9.94 -2.43
N GLY A 22 -10.30 -10.67 -2.02
CA GLY A 22 -8.93 -10.45 -2.51
C GLY A 22 -8.77 -10.67 -4.01
N THR A 23 -9.57 -11.57 -4.60
CA THR A 23 -9.63 -11.78 -6.06
C THR A 23 -10.17 -10.54 -6.77
N GLU A 24 -11.27 -9.96 -6.29
CA GLU A 24 -11.82 -8.72 -6.84
C GLU A 24 -10.86 -7.54 -6.66
N LEU A 25 -10.21 -7.45 -5.49
CA LEU A 25 -9.22 -6.42 -5.22
C LEU A 25 -8.03 -6.53 -6.17
N TRP A 26 -7.52 -7.75 -6.39
CA TRP A 26 -6.48 -7.99 -7.38
C TRP A 26 -6.96 -7.57 -8.77
N ALA A 27 -8.14 -8.01 -9.22
CA ALA A 27 -8.64 -7.67 -10.55
C ALA A 27 -8.72 -6.15 -10.79
N ALA A 28 -9.19 -5.39 -9.80
CA ALA A 28 -9.36 -3.93 -9.90
C ALA A 28 -8.10 -3.10 -9.55
N ARG A 29 -7.02 -3.73 -9.06
CA ARG A 29 -5.86 -3.02 -8.46
C ARG A 29 -5.26 -1.91 -9.31
N ALA A 30 -5.18 -2.09 -10.63
CA ALA A 30 -4.55 -1.12 -11.53
C ALA A 30 -5.38 0.16 -11.69
N GLU A 31 -6.70 0.01 -11.66
CA GLU A 31 -7.64 1.14 -11.67
C GLU A 31 -7.70 1.83 -10.30
N LEU A 32 -7.75 1.03 -9.23
CA LEU A 32 -7.87 1.55 -7.86
C LEU A 32 -6.58 2.23 -7.37
N PHE A 33 -5.42 1.73 -7.79
CA PHE A 33 -4.13 2.13 -7.26
C PHE A 33 -3.11 2.41 -8.37
N PRO A 34 -3.32 3.41 -9.25
CA PRO A 34 -2.45 3.66 -10.39
C PRO A 34 -0.99 4.03 -10.01
N ARG A 35 -0.77 4.55 -8.80
CA ARG A 35 0.57 4.86 -8.27
C ARG A 35 1.22 3.67 -7.54
N LEU A 36 0.51 2.56 -7.39
CA LEU A 36 1.04 1.32 -6.87
C LEU A 36 1.28 0.32 -8.00
N ALA A 37 2.49 -0.25 -8.04
CA ALA A 37 2.79 -1.45 -8.78
C ALA A 37 2.75 -2.64 -7.83
N PHE A 38 2.51 -3.85 -8.35
CA PHE A 38 2.44 -5.06 -7.55
C PHE A 38 3.26 -6.14 -8.24
N LEU A 39 4.12 -6.83 -7.49
CA LEU A 39 4.74 -8.05 -8.00
C LEU A 39 3.68 -9.11 -8.28
N SER A 40 3.91 -9.93 -9.29
CA SER A 40 2.98 -11.00 -9.67
C SER A 40 2.70 -11.98 -8.53
N GLN A 41 3.68 -12.22 -7.66
CA GLN A 41 3.52 -13.07 -6.48
C GLN A 41 2.49 -12.54 -5.45
N VAL A 42 2.28 -11.22 -5.38
CA VAL A 42 1.31 -10.61 -4.45
C VAL A 42 -0.13 -11.02 -4.78
N ARG A 43 -0.39 -11.47 -6.01
CA ARG A 43 -1.68 -12.04 -6.40
C ARG A 43 -2.13 -13.14 -5.44
N ARG A 44 -1.25 -14.12 -5.16
CA ARG A 44 -1.60 -15.26 -4.31
C ARG A 44 -1.89 -14.82 -2.87
N GLN A 45 -1.15 -13.82 -2.39
CA GLN A 45 -1.33 -13.27 -1.05
C GLN A 45 -2.68 -12.55 -0.93
N LEU A 46 -3.02 -11.70 -1.90
CA LEU A 46 -4.32 -11.04 -1.93
C LEU A 46 -5.46 -12.04 -2.04
N VAL A 47 -5.40 -12.98 -2.99
CA VAL A 47 -6.44 -14.01 -3.18
C VAL A 47 -6.63 -14.87 -1.93
N GLY A 48 -5.54 -15.17 -1.21
CA GLY A 48 -5.56 -15.96 0.03
C GLY A 48 -5.81 -15.14 1.30
N LEU A 49 -6.15 -13.85 1.22
CA LEU A 49 -6.35 -13.02 2.39
C LEU A 49 -7.50 -13.56 3.28
N PRO A 50 -7.28 -13.66 4.59
CA PRO A 50 -8.36 -13.82 5.56
C PRO A 50 -9.41 -12.70 5.42
N SER A 51 -10.68 -13.03 5.61
CA SER A 51 -11.78 -12.05 5.45
C SER A 51 -11.65 -10.84 6.39
N ASN A 52 -11.17 -11.07 7.61
CA ASN A 52 -10.90 -10.01 8.60
C ASN A 52 -9.72 -9.10 8.25
N TRP A 53 -8.95 -9.43 7.21
CA TRP A 53 -7.79 -8.65 6.75
C TRP A 53 -8.06 -7.86 5.47
N LEU A 54 -9.16 -8.14 4.78
CA LEU A 54 -9.46 -7.48 3.51
C LEU A 54 -9.59 -5.96 3.67
N GLU A 55 -10.44 -5.48 4.59
CA GLU A 55 -10.61 -4.03 4.80
C GLU A 55 -9.34 -3.34 5.30
N PRO A 56 -8.63 -3.86 6.32
CA PRO A 56 -7.35 -3.26 6.73
C PRO A 56 -6.31 -3.19 5.60
N VAL A 57 -6.23 -4.20 4.73
CA VAL A 57 -5.33 -4.16 3.56
C VAL A 57 -5.80 -3.10 2.55
N LYS A 58 -7.10 -3.01 2.26
CA LYS A 58 -7.66 -1.99 1.35
C LYS A 58 -7.34 -0.58 1.85
N GLU A 59 -7.51 -0.33 3.15
CA GLU A 59 -7.16 0.97 3.76
C GLU A 59 -5.67 1.29 3.60
N ARG A 60 -4.77 0.36 3.91
CA ARG A 60 -3.32 0.62 3.77
C ARG A 60 -2.92 0.86 2.32
N LEU A 61 -3.49 0.12 1.37
CA LEU A 61 -3.23 0.36 -0.06
C LEU A 61 -3.78 1.73 -0.51
N ALA A 62 -4.93 2.15 0.01
CA ALA A 62 -5.51 3.47 -0.28
C ALA A 62 -4.62 4.61 0.24
N GLU A 63 -4.18 4.52 1.49
CA GLU A 63 -3.28 5.49 2.10
C GLU A 63 -1.96 5.59 1.33
N LEU A 64 -1.36 4.45 0.96
CA LEU A 64 -0.15 4.41 0.15
C LEU A 64 -0.37 5.01 -1.25
N GLN A 65 -1.53 4.75 -1.86
CA GLN A 65 -1.92 5.36 -3.13
C GLN A 65 -2.03 6.89 -3.03
N VAL A 66 -2.65 7.42 -1.96
CA VAL A 66 -2.75 8.87 -1.72
C VAL A 66 -1.37 9.48 -1.48
N ALA A 67 -0.57 8.88 -0.60
CA ALA A 67 0.79 9.32 -0.33
C ALA A 67 1.65 9.38 -1.60
N ALA A 68 1.63 8.31 -2.41
CA ALA A 68 2.37 8.25 -3.67
C ALA A 68 1.84 9.24 -4.72
N SER A 69 0.54 9.55 -4.71
CA SER A 69 -0.05 10.52 -5.64
C SER A 69 0.37 11.96 -5.35
N ALA A 70 0.58 12.29 -4.07
CA ALA A 70 1.04 13.60 -3.62
C ALA A 70 2.58 13.72 -3.61
N TRP A 71 3.31 12.66 -3.97
CA TRP A 71 4.76 12.63 -3.84
C TRP A 71 5.46 13.44 -4.92
N ASP A 72 6.08 14.55 -4.52
CA ASP A 72 7.13 15.19 -5.32
C ASP A 72 8.50 14.53 -5.02
N THR A 73 8.95 13.70 -5.96
CA THR A 73 10.20 12.94 -5.86
C THR A 73 11.46 13.81 -5.94
N GLN A 74 11.34 15.04 -6.44
CA GLN A 74 12.44 16.01 -6.50
C GLN A 74 12.58 16.78 -5.19
N ALA A 75 11.44 17.10 -4.56
CA ALA A 75 11.43 17.81 -3.28
C ALA A 75 11.77 16.90 -2.09
N ALA A 76 11.32 15.64 -2.09
CA ALA A 76 11.46 14.75 -0.93
C ALA A 76 11.90 13.32 -1.28
N PRO A 77 12.73 12.68 -0.43
CA PRO A 77 13.19 11.30 -0.66
C PRO A 77 12.09 10.24 -0.46
N ALA A 78 10.98 10.60 0.19
CA ALA A 78 9.80 9.77 0.44
C ALA A 78 8.55 10.67 0.51
N PRO A 79 7.35 10.15 0.23
CA PRO A 79 6.11 10.90 0.44
C PRO A 79 5.79 11.09 1.93
N GLU A 80 4.85 11.98 2.19
CA GLU A 80 4.19 12.05 3.49
C GLU A 80 3.26 10.85 3.68
N TRP A 81 3.48 10.08 4.74
CA TRP A 81 2.73 8.85 5.00
C TRP A 81 1.47 9.13 5.81
N LEU A 82 0.33 8.58 5.37
CA LEU A 82 -0.95 8.70 6.05
C LEU A 82 -1.14 7.68 7.20
N SER A 83 -0.18 6.78 7.37
CA SER A 83 -0.13 5.83 8.49
C SER A 83 1.32 5.52 8.89
N ARG A 84 1.49 4.70 9.93
CA ARG A 84 2.82 4.32 10.41
C ARG A 84 3.53 3.41 9.41
N VAL A 85 4.36 4.04 8.58
CA VAL A 85 5.29 3.40 7.66
C VAL A 85 6.70 3.48 8.25
N THR A 86 7.39 2.36 8.29
CA THR A 86 8.78 2.27 8.78
C THR A 86 9.60 1.36 7.85
N SER A 87 10.91 1.56 7.79
CA SER A 87 11.81 0.60 7.14
C SER A 87 12.07 -0.60 8.05
N GLU A 88 12.50 -1.71 7.46
CA GLU A 88 13.01 -2.87 8.18
C GLU A 88 14.42 -2.64 8.73
N SER A 89 14.78 -3.37 9.78
CA SER A 89 16.15 -3.36 10.29
C SER A 89 17.10 -4.04 9.30
N GLN A 90 18.38 -3.64 9.32
CA GLN A 90 19.43 -4.23 8.47
C GLN A 90 19.48 -5.77 8.56
N THR A 91 19.28 -6.31 9.76
CA THR A 91 19.27 -7.76 10.01
C THR A 91 18.09 -8.49 9.35
N ARG A 92 17.01 -7.80 8.99
CA ARG A 92 15.79 -8.37 8.44
C ARG A 92 15.63 -8.15 6.93
N LEU A 93 16.54 -7.42 6.29
CA LEU A 93 16.46 -7.13 4.85
C LEU A 93 16.37 -8.39 3.98
N LYS A 94 17.03 -9.49 4.39
CA LYS A 94 16.95 -10.78 3.71
C LYS A 94 15.53 -11.35 3.65
N LEU A 95 14.69 -11.05 4.64
CA LEU A 95 13.31 -11.55 4.69
C LEU A 95 12.39 -10.78 3.75
N CYS A 96 12.67 -9.51 3.50
CA CYS A 96 11.90 -8.66 2.59
C CYS A 96 12.61 -8.44 1.24
N THR A 97 13.50 -9.37 0.87
CA THR A 97 14.07 -9.43 -0.47
C THR A 97 13.24 -10.39 -1.31
N PHE A 98 12.72 -9.89 -2.42
CA PHE A 98 11.88 -10.65 -3.34
C PHE A 98 12.36 -10.47 -4.76
N ASP A 99 12.26 -11.51 -5.58
CA ASP A 99 12.47 -11.39 -7.02
C ASP A 99 11.34 -10.55 -7.62
N ASP A 100 11.71 -9.57 -8.44
CA ASP A 100 10.76 -8.88 -9.30
C ASP A 100 10.29 -9.79 -10.45
N ASP A 101 9.39 -9.28 -11.29
CA ASP A 101 8.80 -10.07 -12.37
C ASP A 101 9.83 -10.37 -13.49
N GLU A 102 11.00 -9.74 -13.46
CA GLU A 102 12.16 -10.02 -14.30
C GLU A 102 13.17 -11.00 -13.64
N GLY A 103 12.89 -11.48 -12.42
CA GLY A 103 13.75 -12.41 -11.69
C GLY A 103 14.93 -11.74 -10.97
N VAL A 104 14.92 -10.41 -10.84
CA VAL A 104 15.95 -9.65 -10.13
C VAL A 104 15.55 -9.49 -8.67
N ALA A 105 16.40 -9.98 -7.76
CA ALA A 105 16.21 -9.82 -6.33
C ALA A 105 16.27 -8.33 -5.93
N ARG A 106 15.21 -7.83 -5.29
CA ARG A 106 15.13 -6.46 -4.77
C ARG A 106 14.62 -6.42 -3.34
N ILE A 107 15.02 -5.38 -2.62
CA ILE A 107 14.61 -5.15 -1.24
C ILE A 107 13.30 -4.34 -1.20
N TYR A 108 12.35 -4.81 -0.41
CA TYR A 108 11.03 -4.21 -0.13
C TYR A 108 10.90 -3.93 1.37
N ASP A 109 11.81 -3.12 1.90
CA ASP A 109 12.02 -2.89 3.33
C ASP A 109 11.00 -1.94 3.98
N MET A 110 10.42 -1.03 3.22
CA MET A 110 9.36 -0.17 3.73
C MET A 110 8.12 -1.01 4.02
N HIS A 111 7.49 -0.78 5.17
CA HIS A 111 6.27 -1.49 5.53
C HIS A 111 5.22 -0.62 6.23
N ALA A 112 3.98 -0.73 5.76
CA ALA A 112 2.81 -0.28 6.49
C ALA A 112 2.27 -1.42 7.36
N ARG A 113 1.73 -1.09 8.54
CA ARG A 113 1.18 -2.07 9.49
C ARG A 113 -0.33 -2.06 9.46
N PHE A 114 -0.94 -3.23 9.65
CA PHE A 114 -2.38 -3.33 9.84
C PHE A 114 -2.72 -4.39 10.89
N THR A 115 -3.92 -4.28 11.43
CA THR A 115 -4.51 -5.19 12.44
C THR A 115 -5.82 -5.78 11.88
N PRO A 116 -6.34 -6.90 12.40
CA PRO A 116 -5.85 -7.68 13.54
C PRO A 116 -4.53 -8.42 13.28
N GLY A 117 -3.79 -8.75 14.34
CA GLY A 117 -2.50 -9.45 14.24
C GLY A 117 -1.33 -8.57 13.81
N ALA A 118 -0.26 -9.21 13.33
CA ALA A 118 0.98 -8.53 12.93
C ALA A 118 1.05 -8.29 11.41
N GLY A 119 -0.04 -7.82 10.80
CA GLY A 119 -0.14 -7.61 9.35
C GLY A 119 0.84 -6.57 8.81
N ARG A 120 1.39 -6.83 7.61
CA ARG A 120 2.37 -5.99 6.90
C ARG A 120 2.03 -5.88 5.42
N VAL A 121 2.16 -4.67 4.90
CA VAL A 121 2.28 -4.40 3.46
C VAL A 121 3.71 -3.92 3.23
N HIS A 122 4.54 -4.77 2.62
CA HIS A 122 5.93 -4.47 2.28
C HIS A 122 6.03 -3.92 0.85
N PHE A 123 6.81 -2.86 0.70
CA PHE A 123 6.98 -2.19 -0.58
C PHE A 123 8.36 -1.54 -0.72
N ARG A 124 8.71 -1.19 -1.96
CA ARG A 124 9.86 -0.33 -2.29
C ARG A 124 9.39 0.95 -2.95
N MET A 125 10.16 2.01 -2.80
CA MET A 125 9.92 3.29 -3.46
C MET A 125 10.67 3.33 -4.80
N ASP A 126 9.96 3.56 -5.89
CA ASP A 126 10.52 3.84 -7.21
C ASP A 126 10.47 5.35 -7.47
N ARG A 127 11.57 6.02 -7.15
CA ARG A 127 11.72 7.47 -7.32
C ARG A 127 11.70 7.91 -8.78
N GLY A 128 12.14 7.06 -9.71
CA GLY A 128 12.19 7.41 -11.13
C GLY A 128 10.79 7.58 -11.71
N ASN A 129 9.84 6.78 -11.22
CA ASN A 129 8.46 6.78 -11.70
C ASN A 129 7.46 7.44 -10.74
N GLY A 130 7.89 7.85 -9.53
CA GLY A 130 7.00 8.33 -8.47
C GLY A 130 5.97 7.28 -8.06
N ARG A 131 6.40 6.02 -7.95
CA ARG A 131 5.53 4.87 -7.64
C ARG A 131 6.04 4.10 -6.44
N LEU A 132 5.15 3.34 -5.82
CA LEU A 132 5.50 2.34 -4.83
C LEU A 132 5.28 0.95 -5.45
N THR A 133 6.23 0.04 -5.32
CA THR A 133 6.04 -1.35 -5.77
C THR A 133 5.81 -2.22 -4.55
N ILE A 134 4.64 -2.83 -4.46
CA ILE A 134 4.25 -3.76 -3.41
C ILE A 134 4.89 -5.12 -3.68
N GLY A 135 5.69 -5.60 -2.74
CA GLY A 135 6.39 -6.88 -2.82
C GLY A 135 5.73 -7.98 -1.99
N TYR A 136 5.05 -7.61 -0.89
CA TYR A 136 4.40 -8.58 -0.02
C TYR A 136 3.24 -7.99 0.78
N ILE A 137 2.19 -8.78 0.97
CA ILE A 137 1.05 -8.51 1.85
C ILE A 137 0.82 -9.76 2.69
N GLY A 138 0.81 -9.64 4.01
CA GLY A 138 0.59 -10.79 4.87
C GLY A 138 1.02 -10.55 6.32
N GLU A 139 1.21 -11.63 7.06
CA GLU A 139 1.80 -11.57 8.40
C GLU A 139 3.24 -11.06 8.34
N LYS A 140 3.72 -10.45 9.43
CA LYS A 140 5.12 -10.05 9.54
C LYS A 140 6.02 -11.28 9.32
N LEU A 141 7.00 -11.10 8.45
CA LEU A 141 7.91 -12.16 8.03
C LEU A 141 8.88 -12.54 9.16
N GLY A 142 9.06 -13.85 9.37
CA GLY A 142 10.00 -14.42 10.35
C GLY A 142 9.54 -14.26 11.81
N ILE A 143 8.23 -14.29 12.05
CA ILE A 143 7.68 -14.56 13.40
C ILE A 143 7.53 -16.06 13.56
#